data_AF-A0A164Q5M5-F1
#
_entry.id   AF-A0A164Q5M5-F1
#
_cell.length_a   1.000
_cell.length_b   1.000
_cell.length_c   1.000
_cell.angle_alpha   90.00
_cell.angle_beta   90.00
_cell.angle_gamma   90.00
#
_symmetry.space_group_name_H-M   'P 1'
#
loop_
_entity.id
_entity.type
_entity.pdbx_description
1 polymer ?
#
loop_
_entity_poly.entity_id
_entity_poly.type
_entity_poly.pdbx_seq_one_letter_code
_entity_poly.pdbx_strand_id
1 'polypeptide(L)'
;MAGTRFEFEAELWRWEARTDSWVFAALPEDVSDEIAELPLPPAGFGSVKVEVTLGAQRWSTSVFPDAQRKTFVVPIKAAVRRAEGVDVGDRVTIGVETLL
;
A
#
# COMPACT_ATOMS: atom_id res chain seq x y z
N MET A 1 15.95 -9.77 -11.11
CA MET A 1 14.90 -10.59 -10.46
C MET A 1 13.64 -9.75 -10.52
N ALA A 2 12.58 -10.21 -11.18
CA ALA A 2 11.34 -9.45 -11.28
C ALA A 2 10.57 -9.51 -9.96
N GLY A 3 9.96 -8.40 -9.56
CA GLY A 3 9.07 -8.35 -8.39
C GLY A 3 7.84 -9.25 -8.56
N THR A 4 7.14 -9.52 -7.46
CA THR A 4 5.80 -10.13 -7.53
C THR A 4 4.77 -9.00 -7.57
N ARG A 5 3.87 -9.05 -8.56
CA ARG A 5 2.83 -8.02 -8.77
C ARG A 5 1.45 -8.54 -8.38
N PHE A 6 0.73 -7.72 -7.63
CA PHE A 6 -0.63 -7.93 -7.16
C PHE A 6 -1.52 -6.78 -7.63
N GLU A 7 -2.80 -7.05 -7.84
CA GLU A 7 -3.82 -6.03 -8.13
C GLU A 7 -5.09 -6.36 -7.34
N PHE A 8 -5.61 -5.38 -6.62
CA PHE A 8 -6.74 -5.56 -5.73
C PHE A 8 -7.52 -4.26 -5.53
N GLU A 9 -8.74 -4.36 -5.01
CA GLU A 9 -9.52 -3.19 -4.58
C GLU A 9 -9.32 -2.92 -3.09
N ALA A 10 -9.16 -1.65 -2.72
CA ALA A 10 -9.06 -1.24 -1.33
C ALA A 10 -9.76 0.10 -1.11
N GLU A 11 -10.31 0.27 0.09
CA GLU A 11 -10.90 1.54 0.53
C GLU A 11 -9.80 2.46 1.06
N LEU A 12 -9.88 3.76 0.72
CA LEU A 12 -9.00 4.78 1.26
C LEU A 12 -9.50 5.29 2.61
N TRP A 13 -8.70 5.21 3.67
CA TRP A 13 -9.06 5.80 4.96
C TRP A 13 -7.98 6.73 5.50
N ARG A 14 -8.40 7.72 6.28
CA ARG A 14 -7.48 8.60 7.00
C ARG A 14 -6.96 7.89 8.26
N TRP A 15 -5.67 7.97 8.51
CA TRP A 15 -5.12 7.45 9.76
C TRP A 15 -5.46 8.38 10.93
N GLU A 16 -6.18 7.84 11.93
CA GLU A 16 -6.72 8.64 13.04
C GLU A 16 -5.70 8.97 14.14
N ALA A 17 -4.57 8.25 14.19
CA ALA A 17 -3.63 8.33 15.31
C ALA A 17 -2.79 9.62 15.36
N ARG A 18 -2.76 10.42 14.27
CA ARG A 18 -2.02 11.69 14.20
C ARG A 18 -2.83 12.76 13.49
N THR A 19 -2.57 14.03 13.84
CA THR A 19 -3.12 15.23 13.19
C THR A 19 -2.70 15.37 11.72
N ASP A 20 -1.72 14.58 11.29
CA ASP A 20 -1.24 14.57 9.92
C ASP A 20 -2.26 13.88 9.00
N SER A 21 -2.56 14.50 7.86
CA SER A 21 -3.58 14.05 6.89
C SER A 21 -3.16 12.83 6.04
N TRP A 22 -2.58 11.81 6.68
CA TRP A 22 -2.15 10.59 6.00
C TRP A 22 -3.37 9.76 5.65
N VAL A 23 -3.40 9.27 4.41
CA VAL A 23 -4.44 8.37 3.92
C VAL A 23 -3.76 7.09 3.48
N PHE A 24 -4.36 5.98 3.85
CA PHE A 24 -3.84 4.65 3.62
C PHE A 24 -4.88 3.79 2.89
N ALA A 25 -4.38 2.72 2.29
CA ALA A 25 -5.17 1.60 1.80
C ALA A 25 -4.61 0.30 2.40
N ALA A 26 -5.47 -0.70 2.59
CA ALA A 26 -5.13 -1.98 3.21
C ALA A 26 -4.95 -2.96 2.09
N LEU A 27 -3.86 -3.71 2.14
CA LEU A 27 -3.75 -4.86 1.29
C LEU A 27 -4.76 -5.91 1.80
N PRO A 28 -5.40 -6.68 0.91
CA PRO A 28 -6.08 -7.90 1.27
C PRO A 28 -5.17 -8.83 2.09
N GLU A 29 -5.76 -9.67 2.94
CA GLU A 29 -5.01 -10.57 3.82
C GLU A 29 -4.17 -11.58 3.02
N ASP A 30 -4.73 -12.17 1.97
CA ASP A 30 -4.06 -13.09 1.05
C ASP A 30 -2.83 -12.44 0.38
N VAL A 31 -2.99 -11.22 -0.15
CA VAL A 31 -1.87 -10.46 -0.74
C VAL A 31 -0.79 -10.16 0.31
N SER A 32 -1.20 -9.86 1.54
CA SER A 32 -0.25 -9.56 2.61
C SER A 32 0.53 -10.76 3.08
N ASP A 33 -0.14 -11.91 3.20
CA ASP A 33 0.48 -13.19 3.54
C ASP A 33 1.49 -13.59 2.47
N GLU A 34 1.13 -13.48 1.19
CA GLU A 34 2.05 -13.74 0.08
C GLU A 34 3.29 -12.84 0.14
N ILE A 35 3.12 -11.54 0.40
CA ILE A 35 4.25 -10.60 0.53
C ILE A 35 5.12 -10.95 1.75
N ALA A 36 4.52 -11.37 2.87
CA ALA A 36 5.24 -11.73 4.09
C ALA A 36 6.09 -13.00 3.93
N GLU A 37 5.69 -13.92 3.05
CA GLU A 37 6.42 -15.16 2.75
C GLU A 37 7.58 -14.97 1.77
N LEU A 38 7.64 -13.84 1.05
CA LEU A 38 8.72 -13.58 0.10
C LEU A 38 10.07 -13.41 0.82
N PRO A 39 11.18 -13.94 0.25
CA PRO A 39 12.52 -13.79 0.80
C PRO A 39 13.07 -12.37 0.51
N LEU A 40 12.44 -11.36 1.11
CA LEU A 40 12.75 -9.95 0.91
C LEU A 40 13.93 -9.51 1.80
N PRO A 41 14.75 -8.55 1.34
CA PRO A 41 15.81 -8.00 2.16
C PRO A 41 15.25 -7.40 3.45
N PRO A 42 15.95 -7.55 4.59
CA PRO A 42 15.47 -7.02 5.86
C PRO A 42 15.36 -5.50 5.77
N ALA A 43 14.17 -4.98 6.03
CA ALA A 43 13.90 -3.55 6.10
C ALA A 43 13.48 -3.17 7.53
N GLY A 44 13.71 -1.90 7.87
CA GLY A 44 13.32 -1.37 9.18
C GLY A 44 11.81 -1.55 9.42
N PHE A 45 11.44 -1.89 10.65
CA PHE A 45 10.04 -1.98 11.11
C PHE A 45 9.18 -3.02 10.37
N GLY A 46 9.78 -4.03 9.71
CA GLY A 46 9.03 -5.04 8.96
C GLY A 46 8.36 -4.50 7.69
N SER A 47 8.80 -3.33 7.22
CA SER A 47 8.28 -2.73 5.98
C SER A 47 8.76 -3.47 4.74
N VAL A 48 8.01 -3.39 3.65
CA VAL A 48 8.41 -3.97 2.35
C VAL A 48 8.40 -2.88 1.31
N LYS A 49 9.49 -2.79 0.53
CA LYS A 49 9.59 -1.80 -0.55
C LYS A 49 8.80 -2.28 -1.75
N VAL A 50 7.97 -1.38 -2.28
CA VAL A 50 7.07 -1.67 -3.39
C VAL A 50 7.04 -0.53 -4.41
N GLU A 51 6.64 -0.85 -5.63
CA GLU A 51 6.06 0.10 -6.56
C GLU A 51 4.54 -0.03 -6.53
N VAL A 52 3.85 1.10 -6.42
CA VAL A 52 2.39 1.16 -6.35
C VAL A 52 1.87 1.81 -7.62
N THR A 53 0.80 1.25 -8.16
CA THR A 53 0.03 1.81 -9.28
C THR A 53 -1.38 2.13 -8.80
N LEU A 54 -1.87 3.33 -9.09
CA LEU A 54 -3.27 3.71 -8.91
C LEU A 54 -3.67 4.54 -10.13
N GLY A 55 -4.57 3.99 -10.94
CA GLY A 55 -4.95 4.59 -12.22
C GLY A 55 -3.72 4.86 -13.11
N ALA A 56 -3.50 6.12 -13.48
CA ALA A 56 -2.34 6.50 -14.29
C ALA A 56 -1.06 6.76 -13.46
N GLN A 57 -1.16 6.87 -12.13
CA GLN A 57 0.00 7.15 -11.28
C GLN A 57 0.77 5.88 -10.94
N ARG A 58 2.10 5.99 -10.98
CA ARG A 58 3.03 4.98 -10.45
C ARG A 58 4.06 5.64 -9.55
N TRP A 59 4.34 5.05 -8.39
CA TRP A 59 5.37 5.54 -7.50
C TRP A 59 5.95 4.45 -6.61
N SER A 60 7.24 4.59 -6.26
CA SER A 60 7.85 3.74 -5.23
C SER A 60 7.54 4.26 -3.82
N THR A 61 7.23 3.32 -2.93
CA THR A 61 7.03 3.55 -1.50
C THR A 61 7.29 2.26 -0.72
N SER A 62 6.90 2.21 0.55
CA SER A 62 6.91 0.99 1.34
C SER A 62 5.51 0.69 1.87
N VAL A 63 5.18 -0.59 1.97
CA VAL A 63 4.06 -1.06 2.79
C VAL A 63 4.55 -1.35 4.19
N PHE A 64 3.68 -1.18 5.18
CA PHE A 64 3.99 -1.33 6.60
C PHE A 64 3.03 -2.30 7.27
N PRO A 65 3.49 -3.16 8.17
CA PRO A 65 2.60 -4.06 8.88
C PRO A 65 1.71 -3.27 9.84
N ASP A 66 0.40 -3.49 9.78
CA ASP A 66 -0.56 -2.94 10.72
C ASP A 66 -0.97 -4.04 11.71
N ALA A 67 -0.55 -3.90 12.97
CA ALA A 67 -0.79 -4.90 14.00
C ALA A 67 -2.27 -5.05 14.38
N GLN A 68 -3.10 -4.02 14.16
CA GLN A 68 -4.53 -4.08 14.49
C GLN A 68 -5.30 -4.83 13.41
N ARG A 69 -4.97 -4.56 12.14
CA ARG A 69 -5.61 -5.16 10.95
C ARG A 69 -4.98 -6.48 10.54
N LYS A 70 -3.80 -6.82 11.08
CA LYS A 70 -3.00 -8.00 10.72
C LYS A 70 -2.72 -8.10 9.21
N THR A 71 -2.56 -6.95 8.56
CA THR A 71 -2.32 -6.85 7.12
C THR A 71 -1.28 -5.76 6.86
N PHE A 72 -0.73 -5.71 5.66
CA PHE A 72 0.07 -4.58 5.23
C PHE A 72 -0.81 -3.38 4.84
N VAL A 73 -0.33 -2.18 5.14
CA VAL A 73 -0.96 -0.92 4.70
C VAL A 73 -0.01 -0.12 3.83
N VAL A 74 -0.56 0.55 2.83
CA VAL A 74 0.18 1.38 1.88
C VAL A 74 -0.26 2.85 2.00
N PRO A 75 0.68 3.80 2.16
CA PRO A 75 0.34 5.22 2.17
C PRO A 75 0.03 5.70 0.76
N ILE A 76 -1.10 6.37 0.59
CA ILE A 76 -1.48 7.01 -0.67
C ILE A 76 -1.14 8.50 -0.58
N LYS A 77 -0.32 8.99 -1.51
CA LYS A 77 0.12 10.40 -1.52
C LYS A 77 -1.06 11.31 -1.88
N ALA A 78 -1.13 12.49 -1.25
CA ALA A 78 -2.16 13.49 -1.56
C ALA A 78 -2.13 13.93 -3.05
N ALA A 79 -0.93 14.05 -3.63
CA ALA A 79 -0.78 14.38 -5.05
C ALA A 79 -1.35 13.30 -5.98
N VAL A 80 -1.21 12.02 -5.61
CA VAL A 80 -1.78 10.89 -6.37
C VAL A 80 -3.30 10.91 -6.28
N ARG A 81 -3.85 11.05 -5.07
CA ARG A 81 -5.30 11.18 -4.84
C ARG A 81 -5.92 12.31 -5.67
N ARG A 82 -5.28 13.48 -5.64
CA ARG A 82 -5.71 14.65 -6.41
C ARG A 82 -5.64 14.43 -7.92
N ALA A 83 -4.61 13.74 -8.42
CA ALA A 83 -4.45 13.48 -9.85
C ALA A 83 -5.49 12.50 -10.39
N GLU A 84 -5.84 11.48 -9.60
CA GLU A 84 -6.82 10.45 -9.99
C GLU A 84 -8.26 10.79 -9.54
N GLY A 85 -8.45 11.90 -8.82
CA GLY A 85 -9.77 12.38 -8.41
C GLY A 85 -10.45 11.52 -7.35
N VAL A 86 -9.68 10.86 -6.48
CA VAL A 86 -10.17 9.97 -5.42
C VAL A 86 -9.88 10.55 -4.03
N ASP A 87 -10.72 10.25 -3.05
CA ASP A 87 -10.55 10.70 -1.66
C ASP A 87 -10.89 9.59 -0.63
N VAL A 88 -10.81 9.94 0.65
CA VAL A 88 -11.19 9.07 1.77
C VAL A 88 -12.62 8.58 1.62
N GLY A 89 -12.82 7.27 1.79
CA GLY A 89 -14.09 6.56 1.61
C GLY A 89 -14.25 5.94 0.23
N ASP A 90 -13.44 6.34 -0.75
CA ASP A 90 -13.50 5.73 -2.08
C ASP A 90 -12.82 4.36 -2.10
N ARG A 91 -13.42 3.43 -2.85
CA ARG A 91 -12.81 2.14 -3.19
C ARG A 91 -12.09 2.26 -4.53
N VAL A 92 -10.80 1.94 -4.53
CA VAL A 92 -9.90 2.13 -5.67
C VAL A 92 -9.17 0.83 -6.00
N THR A 93 -8.88 0.60 -7.28
CA THR A 93 -8.01 -0.50 -7.71
C THR A 93 -6.55 -0.08 -7.57
N ILE A 94 -5.78 -0.87 -6.82
CA ILE A 94 -4.37 -0.63 -6.52
C ILE A 94 -3.56 -1.82 -7.05
N GLY A 95 -2.52 -1.51 -7.83
CA GLY A 95 -1.45 -2.44 -8.17
C GLY A 95 -0.28 -2.28 -7.21
N VAL A 96 0.29 -3.38 -6.72
CA VAL A 96 1.49 -3.38 -5.89
C VAL A 96 2.49 -4.36 -6.47
N GLU A 97 3.73 -3.94 -6.69
CA GLU A 97 4.83 -4.79 -7.13
C GLU A 97 5.97 -4.73 -6.12
N THR A 98 6.41 -5.89 -5.61
CA THR A 98 7.52 -5.95 -4.65
C THR A 98 8.85 -5.64 -5.32
N LEU A 99 9.69 -4.83 -4.67
CA LEU A 99 11.02 -4.49 -5.17
C LEU A 99 12.07 -5.30 -4.40
N LEU A 100 12.76 -6.19 -5.12
CA LEU A 100 13.83 -7.08 -4.61
C LEU A 100 15.18 -6.36 -4.49
#